data_AF-A0A091GX86-F1
#
_entry.id   AF-A0A091GX86-F1
#
_cell.length_a   1.000
_cell.length_b   1.000
_cell.length_c   1.000
_cell.angle_alpha   90.00
_cell.angle_beta   90.00
_cell.angle_gamma   90.00
#
_symmetry.space_group_name_H-M   'P 1'
#
loop_
_entity.id
_entity.type
_entity.pdbx_description
1 polymer ?
#
loop_
_entity_poly.entity_id
_entity_poly.type
_entity_poly.pdbx_seq_one_letter_code
_entity_poly.pdbx_strand_id
1 'polypeptide(L)' 'NCTGVKDFKACLGNTDSFCPTNISCQCKNEKPFCRCDYFRLDWKEYWYMGPKCNHLWNTLDFILVATLPALVLVMVV' A
#
# COMPACT_ATOMS: atom_id res chain seq x y z
N ASN A 1 4.94 -1.18 18.80
CA ASN A 1 5.56 -2.43 19.28
C ASN A 1 4.68 -3.60 18.85
N CYS A 2 5.29 -4.61 18.23
CA CYS A 2 4.60 -5.78 17.68
C CYS A 2 5.05 -7.12 18.31
N THR A 3 5.92 -7.09 19.33
CA THR A 3 6.38 -8.29 20.04
C THR A 3 5.20 -8.98 20.72
N GLY A 4 4.96 -10.25 20.40
CA GLY A 4 3.84 -11.03 20.95
C GLY A 4 2.45 -10.63 20.41
N VAL A 5 2.36 -9.74 19.42
CA VAL A 5 1.10 -9.36 18.77
C VAL A 5 0.83 -10.31 17.61
N LYS A 6 -0.38 -10.87 17.54
CA LYS A 6 -0.78 -11.75 16.43
C LYS A 6 -0.76 -10.98 15.10
N ASP A 7 -0.52 -11.70 14.01
CA ASP A 7 -0.58 -11.13 12.67
C ASP A 7 -1.94 -10.46 12.40
N PHE A 8 -1.89 -9.34 11.68
CA PHE A 8 -3.01 -8.46 11.33
C PHE A 8 -3.73 -7.81 12.52
N LYS A 9 -3.17 -7.88 13.74
CA LYS A 9 -3.66 -7.10 14.90
C LYS A 9 -3.01 -5.72 14.96
N ALA A 10 -3.69 -4.82 15.66
CA ALA A 10 -3.23 -3.46 15.88
C ALA A 10 -1.89 -3.44 16.62
N CYS A 11 -1.01 -2.53 16.21
CA CYS A 11 0.25 -2.28 16.90
C CYS A 11 0.00 -1.76 18.33
N LEU A 12 0.89 -2.10 19.27
CA LEU A 12 0.85 -1.56 20.64
C LEU A 12 1.71 -0.29 20.74
N GLY A 13 1.19 0.75 21.40
CA GLY A 13 1.89 2.02 21.64
C GLY A 13 1.65 3.08 20.56
N ASN A 14 2.38 4.20 20.64
CA ASN A 14 2.25 5.29 19.68
C ASN A 14 2.86 4.91 18.32
N THR A 15 2.07 5.02 17.25
CA THR A 15 2.46 4.67 15.88
C THR A 15 2.52 5.87 14.94
N ASP A 16 2.24 7.08 15.43
CA ASP A 16 2.16 8.31 14.63
C ASP A 16 3.48 8.66 13.93
N SER A 17 4.61 8.15 14.43
CA SER A 17 5.94 8.32 13.80
C SER A 17 6.14 7.40 12.58
N PHE A 18 5.39 6.30 12.50
CA PHE A 18 5.51 5.28 11.45
C PHE A 18 4.37 5.37 10.44
N CYS A 19 3.12 5.32 10.93
CA CYS A 19 1.92 5.52 10.11
C CYS A 19 1.35 6.92 10.34
N PRO A 20 0.84 7.60 9.31
CA PRO A 20 0.11 8.85 9.46
C PRO A 20 -1.10 8.71 10.39
N THR A 21 -1.55 9.82 10.97
CA THR A 21 -2.55 9.90 12.06
C THR A 21 -3.94 9.34 11.72
N ASN A 22 -4.19 8.94 10.47
CA ASN A 22 -5.46 8.36 10.02
C ASN A 22 -5.31 6.95 9.43
N ILE A 23 -4.15 6.32 9.61
CA ILE A 23 -3.83 5.03 8.99
C ILE A 23 -3.58 3.99 10.07
N SER A 24 -4.34 2.90 10.01
CA SER A 24 -4.23 1.83 10.99
C SER A 24 -2.88 1.10 10.90
N CYS A 25 -2.14 1.07 12.01
CA CYS A 25 -0.93 0.25 12.12
C CYS A 25 -1.32 -1.19 12.48
N GLN A 26 -0.78 -2.15 11.73
CA GLN A 26 -0.94 -3.58 11.99
C GLN A 26 0.41 -4.29 12.10
N CYS A 27 0.43 -5.45 12.76
CA CYS A 27 1.64 -6.26 12.91
C CYS A 27 1.61 -7.47 11.96
N LYS A 28 2.75 -7.80 11.36
CA LYS A 28 2.96 -9.06 10.62
C LYS A 28 4.37 -9.56 10.89
N ASN A 29 4.53 -10.82 11.31
CA ASN A 29 5.82 -11.40 11.68
C ASN A 29 6.58 -10.51 12.69
N GLU A 30 5.87 -10.02 13.72
CA GLU A 30 6.40 -9.11 14.74
C GLU A 30 6.95 -7.77 14.20
N LYS A 31 6.70 -7.45 12.92
CA LYS A 31 7.06 -6.17 12.30
C LYS A 31 5.82 -5.29 12.12
N PRO A 32 5.89 -3.99 12.46
CA PRO A 32 4.81 -3.05 12.18
C PRO A 32 4.73 -2.75 10.68
N PHE A 33 3.51 -2.67 10.15
CA PHE A 33 3.22 -2.20 8.80
C PHE A 33 1.96 -1.33 8.83
N CYS A 34 1.88 -0.34 7.94
CA CYS A 34 0.68 0.48 7.80
C CYS A 34 -0.30 -0.24 6.88
N ARG A 35 -1.53 -0.46 7.36
CA ARG A 35 -2.60 -0.98 6.51
C ARG A 35 -3.22 0.20 5.77
N CYS A 36 -2.92 0.26 4.49
CA CYS A 36 -3.43 1.29 3.59
C CYS A 36 -4.90 1.04 3.23
N ASP A 37 -5.64 2.13 3.07
CA ASP A 37 -7.04 2.06 2.69
C ASP A 37 -7.22 1.65 1.23
N TYR A 38 -8.29 0.90 1.01
CA TYR A 38 -8.80 0.50 -0.30
C TYR A 38 -10.22 1.03 -0.40
N PHE A 39 -10.53 1.68 -1.51
CA PHE A 39 -11.88 2.13 -1.81
C PHE A 39 -12.19 1.95 -3.29
N ARG A 40 -13.48 1.78 -3.57
CA ARG A 40 -14.00 1.68 -4.92
C ARG A 40 -14.87 2.89 -5.20
N LEU A 41 -14.56 3.57 -6.30
CA LEU A 41 -15.33 4.68 -6.84
C LEU A 41 -15.81 4.26 -8.24
N ASP A 42 -17.11 4.00 -8.35
CA ASP A 42 -17.76 3.42 -9.53
C ASP A 42 -17.15 2.06 -9.96
N TRP A 43 -16.49 2.04 -11.11
CA TRP A 43 -15.81 0.89 -11.70
C TRP A 43 -14.30 0.89 -11.44
N LYS A 44 -13.77 1.94 -10.79
CA LYS A 44 -12.34 2.07 -10.51
C LYS A 44 -12.05 1.68 -9.07
N GLU A 45 -11.11 0.76 -8.93
CA GLU A 45 -10.54 0.39 -7.64
C GLU A 45 -9.31 1.23 -7.37
N TYR A 46 -9.28 1.86 -6.20
CA TYR A 46 -8.17 2.66 -5.72
C TYR A 46 -7.62 2.06 -4.44
N TRP A 47 -6.29 2.04 -4.35
CA TRP A 47 -5.60 1.61 -3.15
C TRP A 47 -4.38 2.48 -2.93
N TYR A 48 -4.08 2.75 -1.68
CA TYR A 48 -2.83 3.40 -1.33
C TYR A 48 -1.73 2.35 -1.18
N MET A 49 -0.55 2.69 -1.69
CA MET A 49 0.64 1.84 -1.72
C MET A 49 1.81 2.58 -1.07
N GLY A 50 2.82 1.82 -0.64
CA GLY A 50 4.04 2.35 -0.02
C GLY A 50 4.06 2.24 1.51
N PRO A 51 5.23 2.47 2.15
CA PRO A 51 5.41 2.25 3.58
C PRO A 51 4.55 3.18 4.46
N LYS A 52 4.11 4.32 3.91
CA LYS A 52 3.25 5.31 4.57
C LYS A 52 1.93 5.54 3.84
N CYS A 53 1.56 4.64 2.92
CA CYS A 53 0.33 4.76 2.12
C CYS A 53 0.20 6.11 1.37
N ASN A 54 1.33 6.63 0.88
CA ASN A 54 1.44 7.95 0.26
C ASN A 54 1.30 7.91 -1.27
N HIS A 55 1.27 6.72 -1.87
CA HIS A 55 1.08 6.58 -3.32
C HIS A 55 -0.31 6.06 -3.60
N LEU A 56 -1.15 6.87 -4.25
CA LEU A 56 -2.44 6.41 -4.76
C LEU A 56 -2.21 5.62 -6.06
N TRP A 57 -2.74 4.41 -6.12
CA TRP A 57 -2.71 3.56 -7.30
C TRP A 57 -4.13 3.12 -7.66
N ASN A 58 -4.34 2.89 -8.95
CA ASN A 58 -5.49 2.19 -9.47
C ASN A 58 -5.07 1.14 -10.51
N THR A 59 -6.04 0.37 -11.01
CA THR A 59 -5.80 -0.69 -12.01
C THR A 59 -5.19 -0.15 -13.31
N LEU A 60 -5.57 1.06 -13.74
CA LEU A 60 -5.04 1.69 -14.94
C LEU A 60 -3.56 2.06 -14.75
N ASP A 61 -3.17 2.58 -13.59
CA ASP A 61 -1.76 2.90 -13.28
C ASP A 61 -0.89 1.65 -13.38
N PHE A 62 -1.38 0.52 -12.87
CA PHE A 62 -0.68 -0.76 -12.95
C PHE A 62 -0.53 -1.26 -14.40
N ILE A 63 -1.61 -1.19 -15.18
CA ILE A 63 -1.58 -1.53 -16.63
C ILE A 63 -0.59 -0.63 -17.35
N LEU A 64 -0.59 0.67 -17.07
CA LEU A 64 0.29 1.64 -17.71
C LEU A 64 1.76 1.30 -17.44
N VAL A 65 2.12 1.04 -16.19
CA VAL A 65 3.50 0.67 -15.80
C VAL A 65 3.93 -0.66 -16.40
N ALA A 66 3.04 -1.64 -16.51
CA ALA A 66 3.35 -2.94 -17.11
C ALA A 66 3.47 -2.88 -18.65
N THR A 67 2.69 -2.03 -19.32
CA THR A 67 2.60 -1.98 -20.79
C THR A 67 3.57 -1.00 -21.43
N LEU A 68 3.90 0.12 -20.77
CA LEU A 68 4.82 1.14 -21.29
C LEU A 68 6.17 0.57 -21.74
N PRO A 69 6.87 -0.27 -20.94
CA PRO A 69 8.16 -0.83 -21.37
C PRO A 69 8.05 -1.71 -22.61
N ALA A 70 6.97 -2.51 -22.71
CA ALA A 70 6.74 -3.36 -23.87
C ALA A 70 6.48 -2.52 -25.13
N LEU A 71 5.70 -1.44 -25.01
CA LEU A 71 5.39 -0.55 -26.11
C LEU A 71 6.65 0.16 -26.64
N VAL A 72 7.53 0.59 -25.74
CA VAL A 72 8.83 1.18 -26.10
C VAL A 72 9.69 0.16 -26.84
N LEU A 73 9.78 -1.08 -26.34
CA LEU A 73 10.55 -2.13 -27.01
C LEU A 73 10.07 -2.36 -28.44
N VAL A 74 8.76 -2.42 -28.67
CA VAL A 74 8.17 -2.60 -30.02
C VAL A 74 8.56 -1.48 -30.99
N MET A 75 8.72 -0.25 -30.51
CA MET A 75 9.04 0.92 -31.34
C MET A 75 10.53 1.05 -31.66
N VAL A 76 11.40 0.37 -30.89
CA VAL A 76 12.86 0.43 -31.05
C VAL A 76 13.39 -0.66 -32.00
N VAL A 77 12.61 -1.73 -32.26
CA VAL A 77 12.96 -2.79 -33.23
C VAL A 77 12.62 -2.41 -34.67
#